data_AF-A0A2N5IX69-F1
#
_entry.id   AF-A0A2N5IX69-F1
#
_cell.length_a   1.000
_cell.length_b   1.000
_cell.length_c   1.000
_cell.angle_alpha   90.00
_cell.angle_beta   90.00
_cell.angle_gamma   90.00
#
_symmetry.space_group_name_H-M   'P 1'
#
loop_
_entity.id
_entity.type
_entity.pdbx_description
1 polymer ?
#
loop_
_entity_poly.entity_id
_entity_poly.type
_entity_poly.pdbx_seq_one_letter_code
_entity_poly.pdbx_strand_id
1 'polypeptide(L)'
;MASLTPSIAIDATDIETDAGSRADIGGTDVSSTAASARGVDRTRQADTATATAWRRYDRPGRAVKTVVLSAFALFLLLPIVGMLYFTFRSPTGGFTLEHWLTLFDAHDFSSTTLLDGVLNSLMLVAVTLAIELIVVIPSFVLIAVRFPRLDRAMDMLMLLPIAIPAIILVVGLAPVLAVLSDVVGTNTWTLALAYGVLALPFVHTTISSDLRGLDCRTLSQAAESLGAGWPRTLIDVLLPCLRRSIVASMLITTAIAFGEFTIASLLNRVTLQTALISISKTDVYRSVIVTLIVLLCTLFALFAMTSGDSKPRRKD
;
A
#
# COMPACT_ATOMS: atom_id res chain seq x y z
N MET A 1 35.60 30.47 -7.25
CA MET A 1 35.27 30.39 -5.81
C MET A 1 34.57 29.04 -5.60
N ALA A 2 35.35 27.98 -5.50
CA ALA A 2 35.72 27.29 -4.24
C ALA A 2 34.63 26.27 -3.82
N SER A 3 34.71 25.09 -4.44
CA SER A 3 34.14 23.82 -4.00
C SER A 3 35.04 23.20 -2.93
N LEU A 4 34.49 22.83 -1.77
CA LEU A 4 35.19 22.02 -0.76
C LEU A 4 34.26 20.94 -0.20
N THR A 5 34.44 19.73 -0.72
CA THR A 5 34.24 18.47 -0.01
C THR A 5 35.51 18.17 0.79
N PRO A 6 35.45 17.75 2.07
CA PRO A 6 36.63 17.23 2.74
C PRO A 6 36.77 15.72 2.50
N SER A 7 37.92 15.36 1.93
CA SER A 7 38.48 14.02 1.86
C SER A 7 38.90 13.55 3.26
N ILE A 8 38.41 12.41 3.70
CA ILE A 8 38.89 11.71 4.91
C ILE A 8 40.01 10.78 4.44
N ALA A 9 41.25 11.21 4.66
CA ALA A 9 42.43 10.36 4.56
C ALA A 9 42.63 9.67 5.92
N ILE A 10 42.65 8.34 5.89
CA ILE A 10 43.07 7.49 7.00
C ILE A 10 44.58 7.33 6.84
N ASP A 11 45.37 7.89 7.76
CA ASP A 11 46.79 7.60 7.87
C ASP A 11 47.02 6.61 9.01
N ALA A 12 47.70 5.53 8.64
CA ALA A 12 48.04 4.40 9.47
C ALA A 12 49.53 4.52 9.79
N THR A 13 49.84 5.22 10.88
CA THR A 13 51.15 5.20 11.52
C THR A 13 50.93 5.41 13.00
N ASP A 14 51.16 4.34 13.77
CA ASP A 14 51.78 4.35 15.11
C ASP A 14 51.57 2.97 15.74
N ILE A 15 52.26 1.99 15.16
CA ILE A 15 52.70 0.79 15.85
C ILE A 15 54.16 1.08 16.20
N GLU A 16 54.48 1.39 17.45
CA GLU A 16 55.54 0.73 18.21
C GLU A 16 55.72 1.26 19.64
N THR A 17 56.03 0.31 20.53
CA THR A 17 56.73 0.46 21.82
C THR A 17 56.07 1.24 22.95
N ASP A 18 55.65 0.52 24.00
CA ASP A 18 56.55 0.41 25.16
C ASP A 18 56.24 -0.85 25.98
N ALA A 19 57.30 -1.61 26.24
CA ALA A 19 57.32 -2.75 27.13
C ALA A 19 58.14 -2.34 28.35
N GLY A 20 57.48 -2.23 29.50
CA GLY A 20 58.17 -2.28 30.79
C GLY A 20 57.80 -1.15 31.75
N SER A 21 56.85 -1.41 32.64
CA SER A 21 57.05 -1.02 34.04
C SER A 21 56.20 -1.87 34.95
N ARG A 22 56.89 -2.53 35.88
CA ARG A 22 56.37 -3.40 36.90
C ARG A 22 56.34 -2.58 38.20
N ALA A 23 55.28 -2.76 38.97
CA ALA A 23 55.09 -2.30 40.36
C ALA A 23 54.76 -0.80 40.55
N ASP A 24 53.50 -0.52 40.89
CA ASP A 24 53.21 0.09 42.19
C ASP A 24 51.79 -0.29 42.63
N ILE A 25 51.68 -0.82 43.84
CA ILE A 25 50.43 -1.20 44.50
C ILE A 25 50.33 -0.23 45.68
N GLY A 26 49.68 0.92 45.51
CA GLY A 26 49.54 1.85 46.62
C GLY A 26 49.31 3.30 46.24
N GLY A 27 48.19 3.59 45.57
CA GLY A 27 47.77 4.97 45.39
C GLY A 27 46.31 5.00 44.96
N THR A 28 45.40 5.31 45.88
CA THR A 28 44.01 5.64 45.53
C THR A 28 44.03 6.92 44.71
N ASP A 29 44.02 6.75 43.40
CA ASP A 29 44.14 7.82 42.43
C ASP A 29 42.80 8.57 42.31
N VAL A 30 42.55 9.47 43.27
CA VAL A 30 41.36 10.33 43.32
C VAL A 30 41.19 11.14 42.03
N SER A 31 42.30 11.34 41.29
CA SER A 31 42.35 12.02 39.99
C SER A 31 41.62 11.25 38.87
N SER A 32 41.70 9.92 38.87
CA SER A 32 41.09 9.01 37.88
C SER A 32 39.57 8.91 38.05
N THR A 33 39.10 8.79 39.30
CA THR A 33 37.67 8.79 39.61
C THR A 33 37.01 10.14 39.28
N ALA A 34 37.71 11.25 39.53
CA ALA A 34 37.23 12.59 39.17
C ALA A 34 37.25 12.86 37.66
N ALA A 35 38.15 12.24 36.90
CA ALA A 35 38.16 12.32 35.43
C ALA A 35 37.02 11.48 34.81
N SER A 36 36.78 10.27 35.35
CA SER A 36 35.67 9.40 34.95
C SER A 36 34.31 10.02 35.25
N ALA A 37 34.13 10.59 36.45
CA ALA A 37 32.89 11.29 36.83
C ALA A 37 32.62 12.52 35.94
N ARG A 38 33.65 13.30 35.59
CA ARG A 38 33.54 14.44 34.66
C ARG A 38 33.24 14.00 33.22
N GLY A 39 33.68 12.81 32.80
CA GLY A 39 33.34 12.23 31.51
C GLY A 39 31.87 11.81 31.43
N VAL A 40 31.35 11.19 32.49
CA VAL A 40 29.95 10.74 32.59
C VAL A 40 28.96 11.91 32.67
N ASP A 41 29.31 13.00 33.37
CA ASP A 41 28.47 14.20 33.40
C ASP A 41 28.47 14.94 32.04
N ARG A 42 29.58 14.95 31.31
CA ARG A 42 29.65 15.53 29.96
C ARG A 42 28.82 14.75 28.96
N THR A 43 28.80 13.41 29.02
CA THR A 43 27.95 12.60 28.13
C THR A 43 26.47 12.77 28.47
N ARG A 44 26.10 12.77 29.76
CA ARG A 44 24.72 13.07 30.18
C ARG A 44 24.25 14.47 29.77
N GLN A 45 25.13 15.47 29.86
CA GLN A 45 24.80 16.84 29.49
C GLN A 45 24.72 17.02 27.96
N ALA A 46 25.55 16.30 27.20
CA ALA A 46 25.45 16.24 25.73
C ALA A 46 24.18 15.49 25.27
N ASP A 47 23.80 14.41 25.94
CA ASP A 47 22.58 13.65 25.64
C ASP A 47 21.31 14.44 25.99
N THR A 48 21.33 15.24 27.06
CA THR A 48 20.21 16.14 27.40
C THR A 48 20.17 17.39 26.52
N ALA A 49 21.31 17.94 26.10
CA ALA A 49 21.39 19.06 25.16
C ALA A 49 20.92 18.65 23.75
N THR A 50 21.26 17.45 23.30
CA THR A 50 20.76 16.91 22.03
C THR A 50 19.28 16.54 22.13
N ALA A 51 18.83 15.88 23.21
CA ALA A 51 17.42 15.54 23.43
C ALA A 51 16.50 16.78 23.53
N THR A 52 17.01 17.92 23.97
CA THR A 52 16.28 19.20 23.98
C THR A 52 16.28 19.90 22.62
N ALA A 53 17.30 19.70 21.78
CA ALA A 53 17.35 20.25 20.42
C ALA A 53 16.28 19.64 19.50
N TRP A 54 15.96 18.36 19.64
CA TRP A 54 14.93 17.67 18.86
C TRP A 54 13.49 18.08 19.24
N ARG A 55 13.28 18.73 20.39
CA ARG A 55 11.95 19.16 20.86
C ARG A 55 11.46 20.46 20.23
N ARG A 56 12.24 21.09 19.35
CA ARG A 56 11.96 22.42 18.78
C ARG A 56 11.38 22.42 17.35
N TYR A 57 10.77 21.31 16.91
CA TYR A 57 9.78 21.42 15.85
C TYR A 57 8.52 22.02 16.47
N ASP A 58 8.42 23.35 16.44
CA ASP A 58 7.16 24.03 16.73
C ASP A 58 6.12 23.44 15.79
N ARG A 59 5.10 22.80 16.38
CA ARG A 59 3.99 22.23 15.61
C ARG A 59 3.47 23.34 14.70
N PRO A 60 3.35 23.11 13.38
CA PRO A 60 2.91 24.16 12.47
C PRO A 60 1.62 24.76 13.01
N GLY A 61 1.56 26.10 13.06
CA GLY A 61 0.41 26.82 13.59
C GLY A 61 -0.88 26.34 12.92
N ARG A 62 -2.01 26.38 13.63
CA ARG A 62 -3.31 25.90 13.11
C ARG A 62 -3.63 26.46 11.73
N ALA A 63 -3.25 27.72 11.47
CA ALA A 63 -3.39 28.37 10.18
C ALA A 63 -2.60 27.65 9.06
N VAL A 64 -1.33 27.33 9.28
CA VAL A 64 -0.49 26.60 8.30
C VAL A 64 -1.08 25.22 8.01
N LYS A 65 -1.50 24.48 9.04
CA LYS A 65 -2.16 23.19 8.88
C LYS A 65 -3.44 23.31 8.04
N THR A 66 -4.31 24.27 8.36
CA THR A 66 -5.56 24.48 7.62
C THR A 66 -5.31 24.88 6.17
N VAL A 67 -4.38 25.80 5.93
CA VAL A 67 -4.03 26.24 4.56
C VAL A 67 -3.52 25.05 3.74
N VAL A 68 -2.55 24.29 4.26
CA VAL A 68 -1.99 23.12 3.56
C VAL A 68 -3.08 22.06 3.28
N LEU A 69 -3.89 21.72 4.28
CA LEU A 69 -4.98 20.74 4.10
C LEU A 69 -6.05 21.23 3.12
N SER A 70 -6.40 22.51 3.17
CA SER A 70 -7.39 23.10 2.25
C SER A 70 -6.88 23.17 0.81
N ALA A 71 -5.60 23.52 0.60
CA ALA A 71 -4.98 23.52 -0.72
C ALA A 71 -4.93 22.12 -1.32
N PHE A 72 -4.58 21.12 -0.50
CA PHE A 72 -4.58 19.71 -0.92
C PHE A 72 -5.99 19.19 -1.22
N ALA A 73 -6.97 19.49 -0.37
CA ALA A 73 -8.37 19.12 -0.59
C ALA A 73 -8.92 19.79 -1.86
N LEU A 74 -8.63 21.08 -2.08
CA LEU A 74 -9.04 21.80 -3.28
C LEU A 74 -8.43 21.19 -4.54
N PHE A 75 -7.14 20.83 -4.50
CA PHE A 75 -6.47 20.16 -5.61
C PHE A 75 -7.14 18.82 -5.98
N LEU A 76 -7.51 18.00 -4.99
CA LEU A 76 -8.23 16.74 -5.22
C LEU A 76 -9.67 16.94 -5.71
N LEU A 77 -10.36 17.96 -5.20
CA LEU A 77 -11.75 18.24 -5.57
C LEU A 77 -11.86 18.92 -6.93
N LEU A 78 -10.82 19.61 -7.41
CA LEU A 78 -10.83 20.34 -8.67
C LEU A 78 -11.30 19.50 -9.88
N PRO A 79 -10.75 18.30 -10.16
CA PRO A 79 -11.24 17.47 -11.26
C PRO A 79 -12.68 16.98 -11.05
N ILE A 80 -13.08 16.67 -9.81
CA ILE A 80 -14.44 16.22 -9.49
C ILE A 80 -15.44 17.35 -9.75
N VAL A 81 -15.13 18.56 -9.29
CA VAL A 81 -15.93 19.76 -9.54
C VAL A 81 -15.96 20.09 -11.04
N GLY A 82 -14.85 19.92 -11.75
CA GLY A 82 -14.78 20.10 -13.20
C GLY A 82 -15.67 19.12 -13.96
N MET A 83 -15.66 17.85 -13.58
CA MET A 83 -16.57 16.83 -14.13
C MET A 83 -18.02 17.17 -13.82
N LEU A 84 -18.34 17.55 -12.58
CA LEU A 84 -19.70 17.93 -12.19
C LEU A 84 -20.17 19.17 -12.98
N TYR A 85 -19.31 20.18 -13.14
CA TYR A 85 -19.60 21.36 -13.95
C TYR A 85 -19.84 21.00 -15.42
N PHE A 86 -19.04 20.09 -15.97
CA PHE A 86 -19.19 19.63 -17.35
C PHE A 86 -20.54 18.97 -17.62
N THR A 87 -21.07 18.18 -16.67
CA THR A 87 -22.36 17.49 -16.86
C THR A 87 -23.56 18.43 -16.90
N PHE A 88 -23.46 19.61 -16.26
CA PHE A 88 -24.51 20.62 -16.30
C PHE A 88 -24.41 21.57 -17.51
N ARG A 89 -23.34 21.52 -18.31
CA ARG A 89 -23.14 22.47 -19.41
C ARG A 89 -23.90 22.05 -20.65
N SER A 90 -24.75 22.93 -21.19
CA SER A 90 -25.41 22.67 -22.48
C SER A 90 -24.45 22.91 -23.66
N PRO A 91 -24.49 22.10 -24.74
CA PRO A 91 -23.74 22.36 -25.97
C PRO A 91 -24.05 23.73 -26.60
N THR A 92 -25.29 24.23 -26.43
CA THR A 92 -25.76 25.52 -26.98
C THR A 92 -25.48 26.70 -26.04
N GLY A 93 -24.83 26.46 -24.90
CA GLY A 93 -24.58 27.46 -23.86
C GLY A 93 -25.62 27.42 -22.74
N GLY A 94 -25.21 27.84 -21.54
CA GLY A 94 -26.04 27.80 -20.33
C GLY A 94 -25.97 26.46 -19.58
N PHE A 95 -26.82 26.32 -18.56
CA PHE A 95 -26.93 25.13 -17.72
C PHE A 95 -28.16 24.30 -18.08
N THR A 96 -28.02 22.99 -18.14
CA THR A 96 -29.10 22.02 -18.38
C THR A 96 -29.03 20.86 -17.38
N LEU A 97 -30.18 20.30 -17.02
CA LEU A 97 -30.29 19.05 -16.26
C LEU A 97 -30.65 17.84 -17.14
N GLU A 98 -30.84 18.05 -18.45
CA GLU A 98 -31.30 17.00 -19.36
C GLU A 98 -30.39 15.78 -19.37
N HIS A 99 -29.06 15.97 -19.31
CA HIS A 99 -28.09 14.87 -19.25
C HIS A 99 -28.25 13.96 -18.02
N TRP A 100 -28.78 14.48 -16.92
CA TRP A 100 -29.06 13.69 -15.72
C TRP A 100 -30.41 12.96 -15.83
N LEU A 101 -31.36 13.53 -16.56
CA LEU A 101 -32.67 12.93 -16.79
C LEU A 101 -32.60 11.75 -17.78
N THR A 102 -31.70 11.80 -18.76
CA THR A 102 -31.49 10.70 -19.73
C THR A 102 -30.95 9.40 -19.09
N LEU A 103 -30.49 9.46 -17.84
CA LEU A 103 -30.10 8.28 -17.05
C LEU A 103 -31.31 7.51 -16.50
N PHE A 104 -32.46 8.15 -16.35
CA PHE A 104 -33.67 7.49 -15.86
C PHE A 104 -34.56 6.98 -16.99
N ASP A 105 -34.15 7.21 -18.25
CA ASP A 105 -34.88 6.70 -19.40
C ASP A 105 -34.62 5.19 -19.57
N ALA A 106 -35.66 4.41 -19.30
CA ALA A 106 -35.58 2.95 -19.11
C ALA A 106 -35.14 2.18 -20.36
N HIS A 107 -35.26 2.77 -21.55
CA HIS A 107 -34.84 2.14 -22.80
C HIS A 107 -33.33 2.05 -22.97
N ASP A 108 -32.56 2.89 -22.26
CA ASP A 108 -31.14 3.10 -22.58
C ASP A 108 -30.21 2.61 -21.45
N PHE A 109 -30.71 2.45 -20.22
CA PHE A 109 -29.97 1.78 -19.13
C PHE A 109 -29.87 0.26 -19.32
N SER A 110 -30.71 -0.30 -20.20
CA SER A 110 -30.63 -1.69 -20.69
C SER A 110 -29.50 -1.89 -21.71
N SER A 111 -28.61 -0.91 -21.93
CA SER A 111 -27.36 -1.14 -22.63
C SER A 111 -26.56 -2.21 -21.88
N THR A 112 -26.66 -3.47 -22.33
CA THR A 112 -26.06 -4.67 -21.73
C THR A 112 -24.62 -4.44 -21.27
N THR A 113 -23.86 -3.64 -22.02
CA THR A 113 -22.45 -3.33 -21.79
C THR A 113 -22.11 -2.72 -20.42
N LEU A 114 -22.94 -1.81 -19.86
CA LEU A 114 -22.65 -1.19 -18.56
C LEU A 114 -22.80 -2.19 -17.42
N LEU A 115 -23.96 -2.85 -17.39
CA LEU A 115 -24.28 -3.81 -16.35
C LEU A 115 -23.31 -4.99 -16.41
N ASP A 116 -23.02 -5.50 -17.60
CA ASP A 116 -22.01 -6.54 -17.82
C ASP A 116 -20.63 -6.08 -17.33
N GLY A 117 -20.23 -4.84 -17.62
CA GLY A 117 -18.98 -4.26 -17.14
C GLY A 117 -18.90 -4.20 -15.61
N VAL A 118 -19.97 -3.75 -14.94
CA VAL A 118 -20.05 -3.70 -13.47
C VAL A 118 -20.00 -5.09 -12.86
N LEU A 119 -20.81 -6.03 -13.36
CA LEU A 119 -20.86 -7.41 -12.86
C LEU A 119 -19.53 -8.13 -13.08
N ASN A 120 -18.93 -7.99 -14.26
CA ASN A 120 -17.63 -8.58 -14.57
C ASN A 120 -16.53 -7.99 -13.69
N SER A 121 -16.52 -6.67 -13.45
CA SER A 121 -15.56 -6.05 -12.53
C SER A 121 -15.74 -6.52 -11.09
N LEU A 122 -16.98 -6.66 -10.62
CA LEU A 122 -17.25 -7.15 -9.27
C LEU A 122 -16.83 -8.62 -9.11
N MET A 123 -17.16 -9.47 -10.09
CA MET A 123 -16.70 -10.86 -10.15
C MET A 123 -15.17 -10.93 -10.18
N LEU A 124 -14.54 -10.12 -11.02
CA LEU A 124 -13.09 -10.06 -11.16
C LEU A 124 -12.40 -9.69 -9.84
N VAL A 125 -12.87 -8.64 -9.18
CA VAL A 125 -12.38 -8.23 -7.85
C VAL A 125 -12.56 -9.38 -6.85
N ALA A 126 -13.74 -9.99 -6.78
CA ALA A 126 -14.01 -11.07 -5.83
C ALA A 126 -13.06 -12.27 -6.04
N VAL A 127 -12.82 -12.65 -7.29
CA VAL A 127 -11.89 -13.74 -7.62
C VAL A 127 -10.45 -13.36 -7.28
N THR A 128 -10.00 -12.14 -7.59
CA THR A 128 -8.66 -11.67 -7.23
C THR A 128 -8.46 -11.67 -5.72
N LEU A 129 -9.42 -11.13 -4.94
CA LEU A 129 -9.35 -11.14 -3.48
C LEU A 129 -9.34 -12.55 -2.90
N ALA A 130 -10.10 -13.48 -3.49
CA ALA A 130 -10.09 -14.88 -3.08
C ALA A 130 -8.71 -15.53 -3.31
N ILE A 131 -8.09 -15.30 -4.47
CA ILE A 131 -6.74 -15.79 -4.77
C ILE A 131 -5.73 -15.18 -3.78
N GLU A 132 -5.83 -13.88 -3.50
CA GLU A 132 -4.94 -13.23 -2.55
C GLU A 132 -5.08 -13.80 -1.15
N LEU A 133 -6.32 -13.96 -0.66
CA LEU A 133 -6.59 -14.47 0.68
C LEU A 133 -6.16 -15.94 0.86
N ILE A 134 -6.42 -16.78 -0.15
CA ILE A 134 -6.23 -18.23 -0.03
C ILE A 134 -4.79 -18.64 -0.39
N VAL A 135 -4.16 -17.94 -1.33
CA VAL A 135 -2.86 -18.34 -1.88
C VAL A 135 -1.77 -17.35 -1.50
N VAL A 136 -1.94 -16.07 -1.82
CA VAL A 136 -0.86 -15.08 -1.71
C VAL A 136 -0.50 -14.79 -0.25
N ILE A 137 -1.48 -14.45 0.57
CA ILE A 137 -1.27 -14.05 1.97
C ILE A 137 -0.68 -15.22 2.78
N PRO A 138 -1.24 -16.45 2.75
CA PRO A 138 -0.61 -17.61 3.37
C PRO A 138 0.82 -17.86 2.93
N SER A 139 1.11 -17.65 1.64
CA SER A 139 2.47 -17.82 1.10
C SER A 139 3.44 -16.79 1.67
N PHE A 140 3.05 -15.52 1.77
CA PHE A 140 3.87 -14.48 2.40
C PHE A 140 4.13 -14.77 3.87
N VAL A 141 3.10 -15.17 4.62
CA VAL A 141 3.24 -15.55 6.04
C VAL A 141 4.18 -16.75 6.20
N LEU A 142 4.04 -17.77 5.35
CA LEU A 142 4.91 -18.94 5.35
C LEU A 142 6.37 -18.56 5.08
N ILE A 143 6.63 -17.74 4.06
CA ILE A 143 7.98 -17.30 3.69
C ILE A 143 8.59 -16.48 4.82
N ALA A 144 7.85 -15.52 5.39
CA ALA A 144 8.35 -14.67 6.47
C ALA A 144 8.70 -15.47 7.75
N VAL A 145 7.89 -16.49 8.10
CA VAL A 145 8.08 -17.28 9.32
C VAL A 145 9.12 -18.39 9.16
N ARG A 146 9.08 -19.15 8.06
CA ARG A 146 9.91 -20.35 7.85
C ARG A 146 11.16 -20.08 7.01
N PHE A 147 11.15 -19.09 6.13
CA PHE A 147 12.20 -18.83 5.14
C PHE A 147 12.70 -17.36 5.17
N PRO A 148 13.23 -16.87 6.29
CA PRO A 148 13.59 -15.45 6.45
C PRO A 148 14.69 -14.97 5.47
N ARG A 149 15.49 -15.87 4.91
CA ARG A 149 16.45 -15.54 3.85
C ARG A 149 15.78 -15.21 2.52
N LEU A 150 14.62 -15.80 2.26
CA LEU A 150 13.84 -15.57 1.04
C LEU A 150 12.99 -14.30 1.16
N ASP A 151 12.69 -13.83 2.39
CA ASP A 151 11.97 -12.56 2.63
C ASP A 151 12.63 -11.38 1.90
N ARG A 152 13.98 -11.28 1.98
CA ARG A 152 14.73 -10.23 1.28
C ARG A 152 14.67 -10.38 -0.25
N ALA A 153 14.62 -11.60 -0.77
CA ALA A 153 14.45 -11.84 -2.19
C ALA A 153 13.03 -11.52 -2.66
N MET A 154 12.02 -11.76 -1.83
CA MET A 154 10.64 -11.35 -2.07
C MET A 154 10.53 -9.82 -2.13
N ASP A 155 11.15 -9.09 -1.20
CA ASP A 155 11.21 -7.62 -1.25
C ASP A 155 11.70 -7.13 -2.64
N MET A 156 12.77 -7.75 -3.17
CA MET A 156 13.29 -7.41 -4.50
C MET A 156 12.39 -7.85 -5.65
N LEU A 157 11.79 -9.05 -5.56
CA LEU A 157 10.88 -9.56 -6.58
C LEU A 157 9.62 -8.70 -6.69
N MET A 158 9.11 -8.18 -5.58
CA MET A 158 7.94 -7.30 -5.54
C MET A 158 8.22 -5.90 -6.11
N LEU A 159 9.49 -5.50 -6.27
CA LEU A 159 9.81 -4.27 -7.02
C LEU A 159 9.58 -4.44 -8.52
N LEU A 160 9.61 -5.68 -9.04
CA LEU A 160 9.53 -5.95 -10.46
C LEU A 160 8.16 -5.56 -11.06
N PRO A 161 6.99 -5.93 -10.47
CA PRO A 161 5.69 -5.50 -10.99
C PRO A 161 5.50 -3.98 -10.99
N ILE A 162 6.08 -3.26 -10.04
CA ILE A 162 5.98 -1.79 -9.98
C ILE A 162 6.85 -1.15 -11.05
N ALA A 163 8.04 -1.69 -11.30
CA ALA A 163 8.97 -1.17 -12.29
C ALA A 163 8.51 -1.43 -13.73
N ILE A 164 7.75 -2.50 -13.96
CA ILE A 164 7.26 -2.89 -15.28
C ILE A 164 5.92 -2.17 -15.56
N PRO A 165 5.83 -1.37 -16.63
CA PRO A 165 4.57 -0.80 -17.08
C PRO A 165 3.51 -1.88 -17.36
N ALA A 166 2.24 -1.59 -17.05
CA ALA A 166 1.14 -2.54 -17.21
C ALA A 166 1.04 -3.15 -18.63
N ILE A 167 1.31 -2.36 -19.67
CA ILE A 167 1.31 -2.83 -21.07
C ILE A 167 2.30 -3.98 -21.29
N ILE A 168 3.52 -3.84 -20.75
CA ILE A 168 4.56 -4.88 -20.88
C ILE A 168 4.16 -6.13 -20.12
N LEU A 169 3.57 -5.95 -18.92
CA LEU A 169 3.06 -7.06 -18.12
C LEU A 169 1.99 -7.86 -18.88
N VAL A 170 1.07 -7.19 -19.60
CA VAL A 170 0.08 -7.87 -20.44
C VAL A 170 0.74 -8.67 -21.55
N VAL A 171 1.68 -8.07 -22.28
CA VAL A 171 2.37 -8.77 -23.39
C VAL A 171 3.08 -10.02 -22.88
N GLY A 172 3.72 -9.94 -21.72
CA GLY A 172 4.38 -11.09 -21.10
C GLY A 172 3.42 -12.15 -20.58
N LEU A 173 2.25 -11.75 -20.06
CA LEU A 173 1.28 -12.66 -19.44
C LEU A 173 0.25 -13.23 -20.43
N ALA A 174 0.05 -12.60 -21.59
CA ALA A 174 -0.94 -13.01 -22.58
C ALA A 174 -0.82 -14.48 -23.02
N PRO A 175 0.39 -15.04 -23.29
CA PRO A 175 0.52 -16.47 -23.61
C PRO A 175 0.09 -17.38 -22.46
N VAL A 176 0.39 -17.00 -21.21
CA VAL A 176 0.01 -17.76 -20.01
C VAL A 176 -1.51 -17.74 -19.85
N LEU A 177 -2.14 -16.58 -20.04
CA LEU A 177 -3.59 -16.44 -19.98
C LEU A 177 -4.30 -17.16 -21.13
N ALA A 178 -3.67 -17.27 -22.31
CA ALA A 178 -4.21 -18.02 -23.44
C ALA A 178 -4.32 -19.51 -23.10
N VAL A 179 -3.23 -20.11 -22.60
CA VAL A 179 -3.23 -21.52 -22.16
C VAL A 179 -4.26 -21.75 -21.05
N LEU A 180 -4.38 -20.82 -20.11
CA LEU A 180 -5.40 -20.90 -19.08
C LEU A 180 -6.81 -20.85 -19.69
N SER A 181 -7.04 -19.93 -20.63
CA SER A 181 -8.34 -19.76 -21.30
C SER A 181 -8.75 -20.99 -22.10
N ASP A 182 -7.80 -21.77 -22.61
CA ASP A 182 -8.08 -23.04 -23.29
C ASP A 182 -8.62 -24.12 -22.34
N VAL A 183 -8.21 -24.09 -21.06
CA VAL A 183 -8.60 -25.08 -20.05
C VAL A 183 -9.90 -24.69 -19.34
N VAL A 184 -10.02 -23.42 -18.96
CA VAL A 184 -11.10 -22.92 -18.08
C VAL A 184 -12.05 -21.93 -18.76
N GLY A 185 -11.83 -21.66 -20.04
CA GLY A 185 -12.69 -20.81 -20.87
C GLY A 185 -12.22 -19.35 -20.96
N THR A 186 -12.70 -18.67 -22.01
CA THR A 186 -12.34 -17.28 -22.31
C THR A 186 -13.30 -16.31 -21.61
N ASN A 187 -13.18 -16.17 -20.30
CA ASN A 187 -14.06 -15.31 -19.51
C ASN A 187 -13.27 -14.21 -18.79
N THR A 188 -13.93 -13.12 -18.40
CA THR A 188 -13.28 -11.92 -17.81
C THR A 188 -12.54 -12.22 -16.51
N TRP A 189 -12.99 -13.23 -15.76
CA TRP A 189 -12.34 -13.64 -14.51
C TRP A 189 -10.91 -14.15 -14.70
N THR A 190 -10.50 -14.55 -15.91
CA THR A 190 -9.10 -14.96 -16.19
C THR A 190 -8.11 -13.81 -15.98
N LEU A 191 -8.58 -12.55 -16.06
CA LEU A 191 -7.79 -11.38 -15.70
C LEU A 191 -7.43 -11.32 -14.22
N ALA A 192 -8.07 -12.12 -13.35
CA ALA A 192 -7.86 -12.06 -11.92
C ALA A 192 -6.40 -12.33 -11.54
N LEU A 193 -5.71 -13.18 -12.31
CA LEU A 193 -4.28 -13.45 -12.14
C LEU A 193 -3.42 -12.23 -12.49
N ALA A 194 -3.73 -11.55 -13.60
CA ALA A 194 -3.01 -10.33 -13.99
C ALA A 194 -3.19 -9.24 -12.93
N TYR A 195 -4.40 -9.08 -12.41
CA TYR A 195 -4.73 -8.09 -11.39
C TYR A 195 -4.10 -8.46 -10.05
N GLY A 196 -4.06 -9.75 -9.71
CA GLY A 196 -3.33 -10.26 -8.57
C GLY A 196 -1.86 -9.89 -8.65
N VAL A 197 -1.18 -10.16 -9.77
CA VAL A 197 0.24 -9.78 -9.99
C VAL A 197 0.46 -8.28 -9.84
N LEU A 198 -0.46 -7.47 -10.38
CA LEU A 198 -0.41 -6.01 -10.25
C LEU A 198 -0.53 -5.54 -8.79
N ALA A 199 -1.37 -6.21 -8.00
CA ALA A 199 -1.64 -5.88 -6.60
C ALA A 199 -0.64 -6.48 -5.60
N LEU A 200 0.09 -7.55 -5.98
CA LEU A 200 1.10 -8.24 -5.16
C LEU A 200 2.00 -7.33 -4.32
N PRO A 201 2.65 -6.28 -4.87
CA PRO A 201 3.58 -5.48 -4.07
C PRO A 201 2.88 -4.67 -2.98
N PHE A 202 1.63 -4.26 -3.21
CA PHE A 202 0.83 -3.54 -2.23
C PHE A 202 0.36 -4.47 -1.11
N VAL A 203 -0.08 -5.68 -1.45
CA VAL A 203 -0.41 -6.72 -0.47
C VAL A 203 0.81 -7.07 0.36
N HIS A 204 1.95 -7.32 -0.29
CA HIS A 204 3.21 -7.65 0.38
C HIS A 204 3.64 -6.55 1.36
N THR A 205 3.67 -5.30 0.91
CA THR A 205 4.10 -4.16 1.74
C THR A 205 3.20 -3.99 2.96
N THR A 206 1.88 -4.17 2.78
CA THR A 206 0.91 -4.03 3.87
C THR A 206 1.06 -5.16 4.89
N ILE A 207 1.14 -6.42 4.44
CA ILE A 207 1.24 -7.59 5.32
C ILE A 207 2.60 -7.66 6.02
N SER A 208 3.70 -7.39 5.31
CA SER A 208 5.06 -7.40 5.86
C SER A 208 5.26 -6.38 6.98
N SER A 209 4.56 -5.23 6.92
CA SER A 209 4.60 -4.21 7.97
C SER A 209 4.06 -4.73 9.32
N ASP A 210 2.96 -5.48 9.31
CA ASP A 210 2.38 -6.09 10.52
C ASP A 210 3.19 -7.32 10.97
N LEU A 211 3.66 -8.15 10.03
CA LEU A 211 4.48 -9.33 10.34
C LEU A 211 5.75 -8.96 11.12
N ARG A 212 6.40 -7.86 10.73
CA ARG A 212 7.60 -7.33 11.41
C ARG A 212 7.28 -6.65 12.75
N GLY A 213 6.08 -6.10 12.92
CA GLY A 213 5.66 -5.43 14.15
C GLY A 213 5.15 -6.36 15.26
N LEU A 214 4.67 -7.55 14.92
CA LEU A 214 4.00 -8.48 15.85
C LEU A 214 4.88 -9.67 16.29
N ASP A 215 6.16 -9.71 15.88
CA ASP A 215 7.07 -10.84 16.12
C ASP A 215 6.41 -12.21 15.80
N CYS A 216 5.75 -12.30 14.64
CA CYS A 216 4.94 -13.47 14.26
C CYS A 216 5.69 -14.80 14.29
N ARG A 217 7.02 -14.76 14.14
CA ARG A 217 7.90 -15.93 14.29
C ARG A 217 7.92 -16.46 15.73
N THR A 218 7.94 -15.58 16.72
CA THR A 218 7.88 -15.96 18.13
C THR A 218 6.52 -16.54 18.47
N LEU A 219 5.44 -15.93 17.95
CA LEU A 219 4.08 -16.46 18.09
C LEU A 219 3.93 -17.85 17.48
N SER A 220 4.52 -18.10 16.30
CA SER A 220 4.46 -19.41 15.66
C SER A 220 5.25 -20.47 16.45
N GLN A 221 6.42 -20.12 16.99
CA GLN A 221 7.22 -21.03 17.83
C GLN A 221 6.50 -21.38 19.14
N ALA A 222 5.81 -20.41 19.76
CA ALA A 222 5.00 -20.65 20.93
C ALA A 222 3.85 -21.62 20.62
N ALA A 223 3.11 -21.39 19.53
CA ALA A 223 2.02 -22.28 19.11
C ALA A 223 2.50 -23.71 18.82
N GLU A 224 3.64 -23.85 18.15
CA GLU A 224 4.27 -25.16 17.89
C GLU A 224 4.72 -25.87 19.17
N SER A 225 5.20 -25.12 20.17
CA SER A 225 5.55 -25.66 21.49
C SER A 225 4.33 -26.18 22.26
N LEU A 226 3.13 -25.64 21.99
CA LEU A 226 1.85 -26.15 22.48
C LEU A 226 1.29 -27.31 21.63
N GLY A 227 2.03 -27.79 20.63
CA GLY A 227 1.63 -28.91 19.78
C GLY A 227 0.73 -28.53 18.60
N ALA A 228 0.59 -27.24 18.27
CA ALA A 228 -0.14 -26.82 17.08
C ALA A 228 0.68 -27.07 15.81
N GLY A 229 0.09 -27.77 14.83
CA GLY A 229 0.67 -27.91 13.49
C GLY A 229 0.55 -26.63 12.67
N TRP A 230 1.33 -26.52 11.59
CA TRP A 230 1.40 -25.31 10.76
C TRP A 230 0.04 -24.75 10.28
N PRO A 231 -0.89 -25.55 9.73
CA PRO A 231 -2.19 -25.03 9.30
C PRO A 231 -2.99 -24.42 10.45
N ARG A 232 -2.91 -25.02 11.64
CA ARG A 232 -3.57 -24.53 12.85
C ARG A 232 -2.93 -23.23 13.34
N THR A 233 -1.59 -23.17 13.39
CA THR A 233 -0.86 -21.95 13.73
C THR A 233 -1.18 -20.81 12.78
N LEU A 234 -1.26 -21.10 11.47
CA LEU A 234 -1.60 -20.10 10.47
C LEU A 234 -3.02 -19.54 10.67
N ILE A 235 -4.02 -20.41 10.74
CA ILE A 235 -5.44 -20.01 10.76
C ILE A 235 -5.87 -19.46 12.12
N ASP A 236 -5.44 -20.08 13.23
CA ASP A 236 -5.94 -19.74 14.57
C ASP A 236 -5.11 -18.66 15.26
N VAL A 237 -3.85 -18.46 14.85
CA VAL A 237 -2.93 -17.53 15.51
C VAL A 237 -2.52 -16.40 14.56
N LEU A 238 -1.94 -16.71 13.41
CA LEU A 238 -1.32 -15.69 12.55
C LEU A 238 -2.34 -14.85 11.77
N LEU A 239 -3.30 -15.47 11.07
CA LEU A 239 -4.33 -14.76 10.29
C LEU A 239 -5.17 -13.79 11.16
N PRO A 240 -5.65 -14.17 12.36
CA PRO A 240 -6.41 -13.27 13.22
C PRO A 240 -5.61 -12.08 13.72
N CYS A 241 -4.29 -12.23 13.87
CA CYS A 241 -3.38 -11.15 14.21
C CYS A 241 -3.18 -10.19 13.02
N LEU A 242 -3.12 -10.74 11.80
CA LEU A 242 -2.95 -9.97 10.56
C LEU A 242 -4.26 -9.44 9.97
N ARG A 243 -5.41 -9.64 10.63
CA ARG A 243 -6.73 -9.26 10.08
C ARG A 243 -6.80 -7.81 9.60
N ARG A 244 -6.09 -6.90 10.28
CA ARG A 244 -6.12 -5.46 9.98
C ARG A 244 -5.34 -5.15 8.70
N SER A 245 -4.14 -5.70 8.55
CA SER A 245 -3.37 -5.59 7.30
C SER A 245 -4.03 -6.34 6.14
N ILE A 246 -4.68 -7.48 6.39
CA ILE A 246 -5.45 -8.21 5.36
C ILE A 246 -6.60 -7.34 4.83
N VAL A 247 -7.42 -6.75 5.71
CA VAL A 247 -8.51 -5.87 5.28
C VAL A 247 -7.95 -4.65 4.55
N ALA A 248 -6.89 -4.03 5.06
CA ALA A 248 -6.25 -2.89 4.41
C ALA A 248 -5.70 -3.25 3.02
N SER A 249 -5.04 -4.40 2.85
CA SER A 249 -4.52 -4.83 1.56
C SER A 249 -5.65 -5.13 0.57
N MET A 250 -6.72 -5.80 1.02
CA MET A 250 -7.89 -6.08 0.17
C MET A 250 -8.57 -4.80 -0.34
N LEU A 251 -8.64 -3.76 0.50
CA LEU A 251 -9.14 -2.45 0.10
C LEU A 251 -8.27 -1.82 -1.00
N ILE A 252 -6.95 -1.93 -0.87
CA ILE A 252 -6.00 -1.43 -1.86
C ILE A 252 -6.13 -2.22 -3.16
N THR A 253 -6.16 -3.55 -3.11
CA THR A 253 -6.36 -4.42 -4.28
C THR A 253 -7.66 -4.07 -5.00
N THR A 254 -8.75 -3.88 -4.25
CA THR A 254 -10.05 -3.48 -4.80
C THR A 254 -9.96 -2.14 -5.53
N ALA A 255 -9.32 -1.13 -4.92
CA ALA A 255 -9.13 0.17 -5.54
C ALA A 255 -8.30 0.09 -6.84
N ILE A 256 -7.23 -0.71 -6.84
CA ILE A 256 -6.39 -0.94 -8.02
C ILE A 256 -7.20 -1.62 -9.13
N ALA A 257 -7.91 -2.70 -8.81
CA ALA A 257 -8.69 -3.48 -9.77
C ALA A 257 -9.83 -2.66 -10.39
N PHE A 258 -10.52 -1.82 -9.61
CA PHE A 258 -11.55 -0.92 -10.16
C PHE A 258 -10.97 0.20 -11.02
N GLY A 259 -9.74 0.65 -10.76
CA GLY A 259 -9.06 1.68 -11.54
C GLY A 259 -8.31 1.15 -12.77
N GLU A 260 -8.27 -0.17 -12.96
CA GLU A 260 -7.53 -0.79 -14.04
C GLU A 260 -8.32 -0.72 -15.35
N PHE A 261 -7.68 -0.16 -16.38
CA PHE A 261 -8.23 -0.07 -17.74
C PHE A 261 -7.32 -0.71 -18.78
N THR A 262 -6.00 -0.57 -18.64
CA THR A 262 -5.00 -0.96 -19.63
C THR A 262 -5.03 -2.46 -19.91
N ILE A 263 -5.02 -3.29 -18.87
CA ILE A 263 -5.00 -4.75 -19.00
C ILE A 263 -6.31 -5.24 -19.61
N ALA A 264 -7.45 -4.76 -19.10
CA ALA A 264 -8.76 -5.12 -19.63
C ALA A 264 -8.93 -4.71 -21.10
N SER A 265 -8.49 -3.50 -21.46
CA SER A 265 -8.59 -3.00 -22.83
C SER A 265 -7.68 -3.76 -23.80
N LEU A 266 -6.43 -4.08 -23.41
CA LEU A 266 -5.48 -4.78 -24.27
C LEU A 266 -5.88 -6.24 -24.53
N LEU A 267 -6.51 -6.89 -23.54
CA LEU A 267 -7.02 -8.26 -23.66
C LEU A 267 -8.47 -8.31 -24.16
N ASN A 268 -9.03 -7.16 -24.56
CA ASN A 268 -10.39 -7.01 -25.07
C ASN A 268 -11.44 -7.67 -24.17
N ARG A 269 -11.45 -7.30 -22.88
CA ARG A 269 -12.40 -7.79 -21.87
C ARG A 269 -13.31 -6.66 -21.42
N VAL A 270 -14.59 -6.99 -21.24
CA VAL A 270 -15.60 -6.03 -20.76
C VAL A 270 -15.53 -5.95 -19.24
N THR A 271 -14.95 -4.85 -18.77
CA THR A 271 -14.91 -4.39 -17.37
C THR A 271 -15.57 -3.02 -17.26
N LEU A 272 -15.86 -2.57 -16.03
CA LEU A 272 -16.43 -1.26 -15.74
C LEU A 272 -15.70 -0.14 -16.50
N GLN A 273 -14.36 -0.10 -16.46
CA GLN A 273 -13.61 0.97 -17.12
C GLN A 273 -13.69 0.92 -18.65
N THR A 274 -13.57 -0.27 -19.24
CA THR A 274 -13.72 -0.42 -20.69
C THR A 274 -15.15 -0.11 -21.17
N ALA A 275 -16.17 -0.42 -20.36
CA ALA A 275 -17.56 -0.10 -20.64
C ALA A 275 -17.79 1.42 -20.60
N LEU A 276 -17.27 2.12 -19.58
CA LEU A 276 -17.33 3.59 -19.48
C LEU A 276 -16.71 4.29 -20.69
N ILE A 277 -15.53 3.81 -21.13
CA ILE A 277 -14.87 4.33 -22.33
C ILE A 277 -15.69 4.04 -23.59
N SER A 278 -16.29 2.84 -23.70
CA SER A 278 -17.17 2.51 -24.82
C SER A 278 -18.35 3.48 -24.93
N ILE A 279 -18.99 3.81 -23.80
CA ILE A 279 -20.12 4.74 -23.75
C ILE A 279 -19.69 6.16 -24.04
N SER A 280 -18.49 6.57 -23.59
CA SER A 280 -17.98 7.90 -23.88
C SER A 280 -17.82 8.17 -25.38
N LYS A 281 -17.77 7.13 -26.23
CA LYS A 281 -17.74 7.30 -27.69
C LYS A 281 -19.11 7.64 -28.28
N THR A 282 -20.19 7.28 -27.60
CA THR A 282 -21.57 7.54 -28.02
C THR A 282 -22.15 8.75 -27.31
N ASP A 283 -21.95 8.84 -25.99
CA ASP A 283 -22.42 9.92 -25.12
C ASP A 283 -21.39 10.19 -24.02
N VAL A 284 -20.65 11.29 -24.19
CA VAL A 284 -19.62 11.73 -23.24
C VAL A 284 -20.25 12.16 -21.90
N TYR A 285 -21.40 12.82 -21.91
CA TYR A 285 -22.04 13.32 -20.69
C TYR A 285 -22.49 12.15 -19.81
N ARG A 286 -23.11 11.13 -20.41
CA ARG A 286 -23.51 9.90 -19.71
C ARG A 286 -22.31 9.21 -19.06
N SER A 287 -21.21 9.03 -19.80
CA SER A 287 -20.01 8.39 -19.26
C SER A 287 -19.44 9.13 -18.05
N VAL A 288 -19.37 10.47 -18.11
CA VAL A 288 -18.91 11.31 -16.99
C VAL A 288 -19.83 11.18 -15.78
N ILE A 289 -21.16 11.21 -15.97
CA ILE A 289 -22.10 11.08 -14.85
C ILE A 289 -21.99 9.69 -14.19
N VAL A 290 -21.97 8.61 -14.98
CA VAL A 290 -21.82 7.26 -14.43
C VAL A 290 -20.48 7.14 -13.69
N THR A 291 -19.39 7.71 -14.23
CA THR A 291 -18.08 7.76 -13.56
C THR A 291 -18.17 8.47 -12.21
N LEU A 292 -18.87 9.61 -12.12
CA LEU A 292 -19.10 10.32 -10.86
C LEU A 292 -19.91 9.48 -9.85
N ILE A 293 -20.97 8.80 -10.31
CA ILE A 293 -21.77 7.92 -9.46
C ILE A 293 -20.92 6.75 -8.93
N VAL A 294 -20.18 6.08 -9.80
CA VAL A 294 -19.28 4.98 -9.41
C VAL A 294 -18.23 5.47 -8.42
N LEU A 295 -17.59 6.61 -8.69
CA LEU A 295 -16.60 7.21 -7.78
C LEU A 295 -17.19 7.46 -6.39
N LEU A 296 -18.37 8.07 -6.30
CA LEU A 296 -19.05 8.33 -5.04
C LEU A 296 -19.44 7.04 -4.32
N CYS A 297 -19.94 6.03 -5.04
CA CYS A 297 -20.26 4.71 -4.49
C CYS A 297 -19.01 4.00 -3.94
N THR A 298 -17.89 4.02 -4.67
CA THR A 298 -16.62 3.42 -4.24
C THR A 298 -16.06 4.14 -3.01
N LEU A 299 -16.10 5.47 -2.98
CA LEU A 299 -15.68 6.26 -1.81
C LEU A 299 -16.58 5.97 -0.59
N PHE A 300 -17.89 5.87 -0.80
CA PHE A 300 -18.83 5.52 0.26
C PHE A 300 -18.57 4.11 0.81
N ALA A 301 -18.36 3.13 -0.06
CA ALA A 301 -18.04 1.75 0.33
C ALA A 301 -16.73 1.71 1.15
N LEU A 302 -15.67 2.39 0.69
CA LEU A 302 -14.41 2.49 1.41
C LEU A 302 -14.57 3.18 2.77
N PHE A 303 -15.35 4.25 2.84
CA PHE A 303 -15.65 4.95 4.09
C PHE A 303 -16.45 4.08 5.07
N ALA A 304 -17.43 3.33 4.59
CA ALA A 304 -18.21 2.40 5.41
C ALA A 304 -17.33 1.29 5.99
N MET A 305 -16.43 0.72 5.18
CA MET A 305 -15.49 -0.32 5.61
C MET A 305 -14.51 0.18 6.67
N THR A 306 -13.99 1.40 6.52
CA THR A 306 -13.07 1.99 7.51
C THR A 306 -13.77 2.43 8.80
N SER A 307 -15.03 2.87 8.72
CA SER A 307 -15.79 3.33 9.88
C SER A 307 -16.22 2.18 10.80
N GLY A 308 -16.43 0.97 10.25
CA GLY A 308 -16.86 -0.21 11.01
C GLY A 308 -15.85 -0.72 12.05
N ASP A 309 -14.57 -0.42 11.88
CA ASP A 309 -13.47 -0.97 12.71
C ASP A 309 -13.18 -0.15 13.98
N SER A 310 -13.93 0.94 14.22
CA SER A 310 -13.68 1.91 15.29
C SER A 310 -14.28 1.55 16.65
N LYS A 311 -14.75 0.32 16.90
CA LYS A 311 -15.24 -0.04 18.25
C LYS A 311 -14.06 -0.07 19.24
N PRO A 312 -14.01 0.82 20.25
CA PRO A 312 -12.93 0.82 21.22
C PRO A 312 -12.94 -0.52 21.97
N ARG A 313 -11.82 -1.25 21.90
CA ARG A 313 -11.59 -2.42 22.78
C ARG A 313 -11.73 -1.94 24.21
N ARG A 314 -12.85 -2.31 24.83
CA ARG A 314 -13.10 -2.12 26.25
C ARG A 314 -11.97 -2.86 26.99
N LYS A 315 -11.18 -2.12 27.75
CA LYS A 315 -10.27 -2.70 28.73
C LYS A 315 -11.15 -3.14 29.89
N ASP A 316 -11.49 -4.42 29.92
CA ASP A 316 -11.97 -5.11 31.11
C ASP A 316 -10.79 -5.90 31.70
#